data_AF-A0A7X8W8S1-F1
#
_entry.id   AF-A0A7X8W8S1-F1
#
_cell.length_a   1.000
_cell.length_b   1.000
_cell.length_c   1.000
_cell.angle_alpha   90.00
_cell.angle_beta   90.00
_cell.angle_gamma   90.00
#
_symmetry.space_group_name_H-M   'P 1'
#
loop_
_entity.id
_entity.type
_entity.pdbx_description
1 polymer ?
#
loop_
_entity_poly.entity_id
_entity_poly.type
_entity_poly.pdbx_seq_one_letter_code
_entity_poly.pdbx_strand_id
1 'polypeptide(L)'
;MNKDLIQIHQKPDLHFSICSNNKELFSKFEQALKKNGLIGLPDLQGNLHYIVDGRKGFPTAYKNMKTVTMQLMESRFNLQNQKTEKLEKTADFLIDKYEFDKSLIGTKFIHQIIIHCLLDKSLLVSFSNNLYPLIAEIFQSDPNKVCYSVRYAFRKLEAKEKKERLKNINKTYFFDENIKTRGNRSTIYKLINEAENLVEDLKEFKEIKKSLKKEKGYQ
;
A
#
# COMPACT_ATOMS: atom_id res chain seq x y z
N MET A 1 14.20 -26.16 -11.21
CA MET A 1 12.84 -26.67 -11.47
C MET A 1 12.16 -26.84 -10.12
N ASN A 2 11.32 -25.90 -9.70
CA ASN A 2 10.46 -26.02 -8.51
C ASN A 2 9.19 -25.21 -8.84
N LYS A 3 8.28 -25.89 -9.55
CA LYS A 3 6.90 -25.45 -9.70
C LYS A 3 6.18 -25.81 -8.39
N ASP A 4 5.11 -25.08 -8.10
CA ASP A 4 4.13 -25.35 -7.04
C ASP A 4 4.29 -24.54 -5.74
N LEU A 5 4.40 -23.21 -5.89
CA LEU A 5 3.68 -22.30 -5.00
C LEU A 5 2.38 -21.92 -5.69
N ILE A 6 1.36 -22.77 -5.55
CA ILE A 6 0.01 -22.51 -6.04
C ILE A 6 -0.48 -21.22 -5.37
N GLN A 7 -0.80 -20.21 -6.19
CA GLN A 7 -1.50 -19.01 -5.76
C GLN A 7 -2.84 -19.41 -5.15
N ILE A 8 -2.96 -19.39 -3.83
CA ILE A 8 -4.25 -19.47 -3.13
C ILE A 8 -4.87 -18.07 -3.19
N HIS A 9 -5.39 -17.69 -4.36
CA HIS A 9 -6.30 -16.56 -4.54
C HIS A 9 -7.62 -17.06 -5.16
N GLN A 10 -8.15 -18.14 -4.60
CA GLN A 10 -9.55 -18.47 -4.75
C GLN A 10 -10.23 -18.21 -3.40
N LYS A 11 -11.45 -17.67 -3.42
CA LYS A 11 -12.36 -17.77 -2.27
C LYS A 11 -12.26 -19.21 -1.76
N PRO A 12 -12.15 -19.46 -0.44
CA PRO A 12 -12.16 -20.84 0.03
C PRO A 12 -13.43 -21.49 -0.54
N ASP A 13 -13.26 -22.54 -1.36
CA ASP A 13 -14.38 -23.28 -1.97
C ASP A 13 -15.31 -23.86 -0.90
N LEU A 14 -14.82 -23.91 0.35
CA LEU A 14 -15.54 -24.39 1.51
C LEU A 14 -15.33 -23.46 2.71
N HIS A 15 -16.38 -22.73 3.10
CA HIS A 15 -16.49 -22.09 4.41
C HIS A 15 -17.59 -22.81 5.17
N PHE A 16 -17.28 -23.35 6.35
CA PHE A 16 -18.28 -23.88 7.27
C PHE A 16 -18.15 -23.12 8.60
N SER A 17 -19.30 -22.76 9.16
CA SER A 17 -19.41 -22.17 10.49
C SER A 17 -20.38 -23.04 11.29
N ILE A 18 -19.97 -23.47 12.47
CA ILE A 18 -20.80 -24.26 13.37
C ILE A 18 -21.12 -23.38 14.57
N CYS A 19 -22.36 -22.90 14.63
CA CYS A 19 -22.90 -22.20 15.79
C CYS A 19 -23.86 -23.15 16.49
N SER A 20 -23.45 -23.70 17.63
CA SER A 20 -24.29 -24.57 18.45
C SER A 20 -24.09 -24.25 19.93
N ASN A 21 -25.20 -24.05 20.64
CA ASN A 21 -25.22 -24.00 22.10
C ASN A 21 -25.23 -25.41 22.74
N ASN A 22 -25.39 -26.45 21.92
CA ASN A 22 -25.40 -27.84 22.35
C ASN A 22 -23.97 -28.43 22.32
N LYS A 23 -23.41 -28.68 23.51
CA LYS A 23 -22.07 -29.26 23.72
C LYS A 23 -21.94 -30.69 23.17
N GLU A 24 -23.02 -31.47 23.18
CA GLU A 24 -23.02 -32.86 22.70
C GLU A 24 -22.84 -32.92 21.18
N LEU A 25 -23.51 -32.01 20.45
CA LEU A 25 -23.37 -31.88 19.00
C LEU A 25 -21.93 -31.55 18.61
N PHE A 26 -21.30 -30.61 19.34
CA PHE A 26 -19.91 -30.24 19.12
C PHE A 26 -18.95 -31.41 19.40
N SER A 27 -19.19 -32.17 20.47
CA SER A 27 -18.37 -33.33 20.81
C SER A 27 -18.48 -34.46 19.76
N LYS A 28 -19.69 -34.74 19.25
CA LYS A 28 -19.90 -35.70 18.15
C LYS A 28 -19.22 -35.25 16.86
N PHE A 29 -19.26 -33.95 16.56
CA PHE A 29 -18.57 -33.37 15.42
C PHE A 29 -17.05 -33.52 15.53
N GLU A 30 -16.45 -33.18 16.68
CA GLU A 30 -15.01 -33.38 16.89
C GLU A 30 -14.59 -34.86 16.78
N GLN A 31 -15.42 -35.78 17.27
CA GLN A 31 -15.17 -37.22 17.11
C GLN A 31 -15.18 -37.65 15.64
N ALA A 32 -16.13 -37.14 14.85
CA ALA A 32 -16.20 -37.41 13.42
C ALA A 32 -14.98 -36.87 12.67
N LEU A 33 -14.52 -35.66 13.02
CA LEU A 33 -13.29 -35.08 12.48
C LEU A 33 -12.08 -35.95 12.81
N LYS A 34 -11.90 -36.31 14.09
CA LYS A 34 -10.77 -37.15 14.54
C LYS A 34 -10.77 -38.50 13.84
N LYS A 35 -11.94 -39.11 13.62
CA LYS A 35 -12.08 -40.38 12.87
C LYS A 35 -11.59 -40.27 11.43
N ASN A 36 -11.74 -39.09 10.82
CA ASN A 36 -11.24 -38.81 9.47
C ASN A 36 -9.78 -38.30 9.44
N GLY A 37 -9.12 -38.25 10.60
CA GLY A 37 -7.75 -37.75 10.75
C GLY A 37 -7.66 -36.23 10.72
N LEU A 38 -8.77 -35.52 10.93
CA LEU A 38 -8.84 -34.07 10.98
C LEU A 38 -8.84 -33.59 12.42
N ILE A 39 -8.20 -32.45 12.67
CA ILE A 39 -8.23 -31.77 13.96
C ILE A 39 -8.62 -30.32 13.78
N GLY A 40 -9.40 -29.79 14.72
CA GLY A 40 -9.64 -28.37 14.81
C GLY A 40 -8.50 -27.67 15.54
N LEU A 41 -8.00 -26.56 14.99
CA LEU A 41 -7.02 -25.70 15.62
C LEU A 41 -7.68 -24.37 16.01
N PRO A 42 -7.58 -23.96 17.28
CA PRO A 42 -8.03 -22.66 17.72
C PRO A 42 -7.10 -21.54 17.21
N ASP A 43 -7.65 -20.35 17.00
CA ASP A 43 -6.89 -19.14 16.82
C ASP A 43 -6.24 -18.67 18.15
N LEU A 44 -5.51 -17.55 18.10
CA LEU A 44 -4.86 -16.97 19.29
C LEU A 44 -5.85 -16.50 20.36
N GLN A 45 -7.13 -16.37 20.03
CA GLN A 45 -8.21 -16.00 20.95
C GLN A 45 -8.98 -17.23 21.48
N GLY A 46 -8.59 -18.44 21.07
CA GLY A 46 -9.23 -19.69 21.49
C GLY A 46 -10.42 -20.12 20.63
N ASN A 47 -10.74 -19.39 19.56
CA ASN A 47 -11.85 -19.72 18.65
C ASN A 47 -11.41 -20.76 17.63
N LEU A 48 -12.20 -21.82 17.45
CA LEU A 48 -11.92 -22.87 16.47
C LEU A 48 -12.09 -22.33 15.04
N HIS A 49 -11.01 -21.89 14.41
CA HIS A 49 -11.05 -21.25 13.10
C HIS A 49 -10.64 -22.18 11.95
N TYR A 50 -9.84 -23.21 12.23
CA TYR A 50 -9.22 -24.02 11.18
C TYR A 50 -9.42 -25.50 11.44
N ILE A 51 -9.75 -26.26 10.40
CA ILE A 51 -9.65 -27.72 10.38
C ILE A 51 -8.47 -28.10 9.50
N VAL A 52 -7.57 -28.91 10.04
CA VAL A 52 -6.36 -29.33 9.34
C VAL A 52 -6.19 -30.84 9.44
N ASP A 53 -5.38 -31.40 8.54
CA ASP A 53 -4.97 -32.81 8.64
C ASP A 53 -4.09 -33.01 9.89
N GLY A 54 -4.61 -33.79 10.82
CA GLY A 54 -3.99 -34.17 12.08
C GLY A 54 -3.56 -35.64 12.14
N ARG A 55 -3.47 -36.36 11.02
CA ARG A 55 -3.03 -37.78 10.98
C ARG A 55 -1.64 -37.99 11.60
N LYS A 56 -0.80 -36.95 11.60
CA LYS A 56 0.53 -36.94 12.26
C LYS A 56 0.50 -36.38 13.70
N GLY A 57 -0.69 -36.27 14.29
CA GLY A 57 -0.91 -35.73 15.63
C GLY A 57 -1.03 -34.20 15.68
N PHE A 58 -1.68 -33.72 16.76
CA PHE A 58 -1.90 -32.30 17.03
C PHE A 58 -0.62 -31.46 17.05
N PRO A 59 0.49 -31.89 17.69
CA PRO A 59 1.72 -31.08 17.73
C PRO A 59 2.29 -30.78 16.35
N THR A 60 2.25 -31.77 15.44
CA THR A 60 2.75 -31.64 14.06
C THR A 60 1.90 -30.68 13.25
N ALA A 61 0.58 -30.85 13.31
CA ALA A 61 -0.36 -29.99 12.59
C ALA A 61 -0.32 -28.54 13.09
N TYR A 62 -0.23 -28.33 14.41
CA TYR A 62 -0.05 -27.01 15.00
C TYR A 62 1.27 -26.35 14.58
N LYS A 63 2.39 -27.10 14.61
CA LYS A 63 3.69 -26.60 14.16
C LYS A 63 3.69 -26.19 12.68
N ASN A 64 3.04 -26.98 11.83
CA ASN A 64 2.91 -26.68 10.40
C ASN A 64 2.05 -25.44 10.18
N MET A 65 0.88 -25.36 10.81
CA MET A 65 0.01 -24.18 10.73
C MET A 65 0.72 -22.92 11.21
N LYS A 66 1.42 -22.98 12.36
CA LYS A 66 2.19 -21.85 12.90
C LYS A 66 3.26 -21.39 11.91
N THR A 67 4.03 -22.33 11.34
CA THR A 67 5.06 -22.03 10.33
C THR A 67 4.46 -21.36 9.12
N VAL A 68 3.39 -21.92 8.55
CA VAL A 68 2.70 -21.34 7.37
C VAL A 68 2.13 -19.97 7.69
N THR A 69 1.51 -19.80 8.85
CA THR A 69 0.95 -18.51 9.29
C THR A 69 2.03 -17.45 9.42
N MET A 70 3.16 -17.79 10.04
CA MET A 70 4.31 -16.88 10.15
C MET A 70 4.89 -16.50 8.78
N GLN A 71 5.06 -17.47 7.88
CA GLN A 71 5.53 -17.21 6.51
C GLN A 71 4.55 -16.32 5.72
N LEU A 72 3.24 -16.49 5.91
CA LEU A 72 2.21 -15.64 5.32
C LEU A 72 2.24 -14.22 5.89
N MET A 73 2.44 -14.07 7.20
CA MET A 73 2.59 -12.76 7.84
C MET A 73 3.85 -12.05 7.33
N GLU A 74 4.98 -12.75 7.29
CA GLU A 74 6.26 -12.21 6.81
C GLU A 74 6.19 -11.82 5.33
N SER A 75 5.62 -12.66 4.48
CA SER A 75 5.44 -12.34 3.05
C SER A 75 4.50 -11.15 2.84
N ARG A 76 3.42 -11.02 3.62
CA ARG A 76 2.54 -9.83 3.59
C ARG A 76 3.27 -8.58 4.05
N PHE A 77 4.03 -8.68 5.13
CA PHE A 77 4.83 -7.56 5.65
C PHE A 77 5.86 -7.11 4.62
N ASN A 78 6.60 -8.04 4.01
CA ASN A 78 7.57 -7.75 2.97
C ASN A 78 6.93 -7.12 1.72
N LEU A 79 5.76 -7.61 1.29
CA LEU A 79 5.02 -7.04 0.18
C LEU A 79 4.56 -5.60 0.49
N GLN A 80 4.08 -5.36 1.72
CA GLN A 80 3.67 -4.04 2.16
C GLN A 80 4.86 -3.08 2.22
N ASN A 81 6.00 -3.50 2.75
CA ASN A 81 7.23 -2.69 2.77
C ASN A 81 7.69 -2.34 1.36
N GLN A 82 7.71 -3.30 0.43
CA GLN A 82 8.05 -3.04 -0.97
C GLN A 82 7.08 -2.06 -1.63
N LYS A 83 5.79 -2.12 -1.28
CA LYS A 83 4.79 -1.17 -1.78
C LYS A 83 5.08 0.23 -1.24
N THR A 84 5.30 0.37 0.07
CA THR A 84 5.64 1.65 0.72
C THR A 84 6.91 2.26 0.12
N GLU A 85 7.98 1.48 0.00
CA GLU A 85 9.26 1.93 -0.57
C GLU A 85 9.09 2.42 -2.01
N LYS A 86 8.23 1.77 -2.81
CA LYS A 86 7.92 2.22 -4.17
C LYS A 86 7.22 3.59 -4.17
N LEU A 87 6.27 3.80 -3.25
CA LEU A 87 5.54 5.07 -3.15
C LEU A 87 6.45 6.20 -2.67
N GLU A 88 7.33 5.93 -1.69
CA GLU A 88 8.36 6.87 -1.22
C GLU A 88 9.27 7.30 -2.38
N LYS A 89 9.82 6.34 -3.15
CA LYS A 89 10.64 6.65 -4.33
C LYS A 89 9.90 7.49 -5.37
N THR A 90 8.60 7.27 -5.52
CA THR A 90 7.77 8.06 -6.45
C THR A 90 7.63 9.49 -5.96
N ALA A 91 7.37 9.67 -4.66
CA ALA A 91 7.29 10.98 -4.04
C ALA A 91 8.63 11.72 -4.12
N ASP A 92 9.73 11.07 -3.74
CA ASP A 92 11.09 11.61 -3.86
C ASP A 92 11.41 12.05 -5.29
N PHE A 93 11.12 11.20 -6.27
CA PHE A 93 11.34 11.52 -7.68
C PHE A 93 10.59 12.79 -8.11
N LEU A 94 9.32 12.96 -7.73
CA LEU A 94 8.55 14.15 -8.09
C LEU A 94 9.06 15.40 -7.39
N ILE A 95 9.42 15.29 -6.10
CA ILE A 95 10.04 16.37 -5.34
C ILE A 95 11.35 16.83 -6.00
N ASP A 96 12.16 15.89 -6.47
CA ASP A 96 13.44 16.16 -7.15
C ASP A 96 13.27 16.68 -8.57
N LYS A 97 12.41 16.04 -9.37
CA LYS A 97 12.10 16.42 -10.75
C LYS A 97 11.69 17.88 -10.86
N TYR A 98 10.87 18.34 -9.92
CA TYR A 98 10.38 19.71 -9.87
C TYR A 98 11.20 20.62 -8.95
N GLU A 99 12.28 20.09 -8.37
CA GLU A 99 13.22 20.83 -7.53
C GLU A 99 12.54 21.63 -6.41
N PHE A 100 11.59 20.99 -5.73
CA PHE A 100 10.99 21.55 -4.53
C PHE A 100 12.07 21.82 -3.48
N ASP A 101 11.89 22.90 -2.71
CA ASP A 101 12.81 23.23 -1.64
C ASP A 101 12.63 22.26 -0.46
N LYS A 102 13.55 21.30 -0.33
CA LYS A 102 13.55 20.27 0.72
C LYS A 102 13.74 20.82 2.14
N SER A 103 14.22 22.06 2.29
CA SER A 103 14.34 22.71 3.61
C SER A 103 12.98 23.10 4.19
N LEU A 104 11.94 23.22 3.34
CA LEU A 104 10.60 23.59 3.79
C LEU A 104 9.86 22.40 4.39
N ILE A 105 9.24 22.62 5.56
CA ILE A 105 8.31 21.66 6.15
C ILE A 105 7.12 21.34 5.21
N GLY A 106 6.67 22.33 4.42
CA GLY A 106 5.63 22.13 3.42
C GLY A 106 5.98 21.08 2.36
N THR A 107 7.26 20.96 1.99
CA THR A 107 7.74 19.95 1.06
C THR A 107 7.66 18.55 1.68
N LYS A 108 7.96 18.42 2.99
CA LYS A 108 7.77 17.16 3.73
C LYS A 108 6.29 16.77 3.82
N PHE A 109 5.40 17.74 4.01
CA PHE A 109 3.96 17.49 3.96
C PHE A 109 3.51 17.05 2.57
N ILE A 110 3.97 17.70 1.50
CA ILE A 110 3.67 17.31 0.11
C ILE A 110 4.12 15.87 -0.15
N HIS A 111 5.32 15.50 0.29
CA HIS A 111 5.82 14.13 0.17
C HIS A 111 4.84 13.11 0.79
N GLN A 112 4.40 13.34 2.02
CA GLN A 112 3.42 12.45 2.67
C GLN A 112 2.04 12.49 2.01
N ILE A 113 1.60 13.66 1.53
CA ILE A 113 0.36 13.79 0.74
C ILE A 113 0.41 12.88 -0.50
N ILE A 114 1.54 12.81 -1.22
CA ILE A 114 1.70 11.93 -2.38
C ILE A 114 1.50 10.47 -1.96
N ILE A 115 2.23 10.01 -0.95
CA ILE A 115 2.17 8.61 -0.50
C ILE A 115 0.76 8.22 -0.07
N HIS A 116 0.14 9.02 0.79
CA HIS A 116 -1.16 8.69 1.36
C HIS A 116 -2.29 8.77 0.34
N CYS A 117 -2.27 9.74 -0.59
CA CYS A 117 -3.26 9.80 -1.66
C CYS A 117 -3.12 8.65 -2.67
N LEU A 118 -1.91 8.14 -2.89
CA LEU A 118 -1.69 6.95 -3.73
C LEU A 118 -2.15 5.66 -3.04
N LEU A 119 -2.16 5.62 -1.71
CA LEU A 119 -2.71 4.51 -0.93
C LEU A 119 -4.24 4.57 -0.84
N ASP A 120 -4.78 5.76 -0.64
CA ASP A 120 -6.20 6.01 -0.48
C ASP A 120 -6.63 7.30 -1.21
N LYS A 121 -7.28 7.13 -2.37
CA LYS A 121 -7.77 8.25 -3.19
C LYS A 121 -8.93 8.99 -2.54
N SER A 122 -9.64 8.40 -1.57
CA SER A 122 -10.77 9.05 -0.90
C SER A 122 -10.36 10.32 -0.14
N LEU A 123 -9.08 10.43 0.22
CA LEU A 123 -8.49 11.61 0.84
C LEU A 123 -8.60 12.87 -0.02
N LEU A 124 -8.64 12.71 -1.36
CA LEU A 124 -8.78 13.84 -2.29
C LEU A 124 -10.19 14.44 -2.29
N VAL A 125 -11.20 13.75 -1.75
CA VAL A 125 -12.59 14.25 -1.72
C VAL A 125 -12.68 15.53 -0.89
N SER A 126 -12.09 15.53 0.32
CA SER A 126 -12.08 16.66 1.23
C SER A 126 -10.71 16.92 1.83
N PHE A 127 -10.12 18.06 1.49
CA PHE A 127 -8.76 18.37 1.95
C PHE A 127 -8.76 18.87 3.40
N SER A 128 -9.76 19.68 3.78
CA SER A 128 -9.84 20.26 5.13
C SER A 128 -10.24 19.23 6.19
N ASN A 129 -11.05 18.23 5.82
CA ASN A 129 -11.62 17.30 6.80
C ASN A 129 -10.91 15.94 6.78
N ASN A 130 -10.22 15.58 5.69
CA ASN A 130 -9.58 14.27 5.56
C ASN A 130 -8.06 14.43 5.37
N LEU A 131 -7.63 15.02 4.25
CA LEU A 131 -6.21 15.02 3.89
C LEU A 131 -5.32 15.80 4.87
N TYR A 132 -5.64 17.07 5.13
CA TYR A 132 -4.81 17.89 6.02
C TYR A 132 -4.85 17.43 7.47
N PRO A 133 -5.99 17.00 8.04
CA PRO A 133 -6.02 16.36 9.37
C PRO A 133 -5.15 15.10 9.46
N LEU A 134 -5.22 14.21 8.47
CA LEU A 134 -4.36 13.01 8.44
C LEU A 134 -2.87 13.37 8.46
N ILE A 135 -2.46 14.32 7.62
CA ILE A 135 -1.06 14.75 7.58
C ILE A 135 -0.68 15.48 8.87
N ALA A 136 -1.60 16.25 9.45
CA ALA A 136 -1.37 16.92 10.72
C ALA A 136 -1.14 15.93 11.86
N GLU A 137 -1.90 14.83 11.91
CA GLU A 137 -1.73 13.75 12.88
C GLU A 137 -0.34 13.10 12.78
N ILE A 138 0.10 12.76 11.56
CA ILE A 138 1.42 12.15 11.31
C ILE A 138 2.56 13.02 11.85
N PHE A 139 2.45 14.34 11.68
CA PHE A 139 3.50 15.29 12.09
C PHE A 139 3.24 15.96 13.44
N GLN A 140 2.21 15.53 14.19
CA GLN A 140 1.79 16.16 15.45
C GLN A 140 1.65 17.70 15.31
N SER A 141 0.99 18.13 14.24
CA SER A 141 0.83 19.52 13.84
C SER A 141 -0.65 19.92 13.78
N ASP A 142 -0.93 21.19 13.55
CA ASP A 142 -2.27 21.71 13.26
C ASP A 142 -2.61 21.60 11.75
N PRO A 143 -3.84 21.20 11.37
CA PRO A 143 -4.26 21.09 9.96
C PRO A 143 -4.17 22.40 9.17
N ASN A 144 -4.42 23.56 9.79
CA ASN A 144 -4.28 24.85 9.11
C ASN A 144 -2.81 25.16 8.82
N LYS A 145 -1.92 24.80 9.75
CA LYS A 145 -0.47 24.89 9.54
C LYS A 145 -0.03 24.01 8.36
N VAL A 146 -0.55 22.78 8.25
CA VAL A 146 -0.30 21.91 7.08
C VAL A 146 -0.75 22.60 5.79
N CYS A 147 -2.00 23.07 5.73
CA CYS A 147 -2.53 23.76 4.56
C CYS A 147 -1.67 24.98 4.16
N TYR A 148 -1.29 25.79 5.15
CA TYR A 148 -0.46 26.99 4.94
C TYR A 148 0.94 26.63 4.44
N SER A 149 1.62 25.67 5.08
CA SER A 149 2.96 25.25 4.70
C SER A 149 3.00 24.64 3.29
N VAL A 150 2.00 23.83 2.93
CA VAL A 150 1.86 23.28 1.58
C VAL A 150 1.62 24.40 0.57
N ARG A 151 0.74 25.36 0.86
CA ARG A 151 0.52 26.54 0.01
C ARG A 151 1.81 27.32 -0.23
N TYR A 152 2.57 27.52 0.85
CA TYR A 152 3.82 28.27 0.80
C TYR A 152 4.88 27.55 -0.03
N ALA A 153 5.00 26.22 0.10
CA ALA A 153 5.91 25.42 -0.71
C ALA A 153 5.58 25.55 -2.21
N PHE A 154 4.31 25.45 -2.60
CA PHE A 154 3.90 25.66 -3.99
C PHE A 154 4.19 27.07 -4.49
N ARG A 155 3.90 28.11 -3.69
CA ARG A 155 4.21 29.50 -4.05
C ARG A 155 5.71 29.73 -4.24
N LYS A 156 6.55 29.13 -3.40
CA LYS A 156 8.01 29.24 -3.52
C LYS A 156 8.50 28.55 -4.79
N LEU A 157 7.98 27.37 -5.11
CA LEU A 157 8.26 26.69 -6.37
C LEU A 157 7.84 27.54 -7.57
N GLU A 158 6.61 28.04 -7.58
CA GLU A 158 6.09 28.89 -8.67
C GLU A 158 6.98 30.12 -8.89
N ALA A 159 7.39 30.80 -7.82
CA ALA A 159 8.28 31.96 -7.90
C ALA A 159 9.69 31.60 -8.42
N LYS A 160 10.21 30.42 -8.04
CA LYS A 160 11.49 29.91 -8.55
C LYS A 160 11.40 29.65 -10.05
N GLU A 161 10.39 28.91 -10.50
CA GLU A 161 10.22 28.57 -11.91
C GLU A 161 10.02 29.83 -12.78
N LYS A 162 9.29 30.85 -12.28
CA LYS A 162 9.16 32.14 -13.00
C LYS A 162 10.52 32.79 -13.24
N LYS A 163 11.40 32.80 -12.23
CA LYS A 163 12.76 33.35 -12.36
C LYS A 163 13.62 32.56 -13.34
N GLU A 164 13.45 31.24 -13.39
CA GLU A 164 14.22 30.36 -14.27
C GLU A 164 13.78 30.47 -15.73
N ARG A 165 12.48 30.63 -15.98
CA ARG A 165 11.95 30.94 -17.32
C ARG A 165 12.49 32.28 -17.84
N LEU A 166 12.55 33.31 -16.99
CA LEU A 166 13.16 34.60 -17.35
C LEU A 166 14.65 34.47 -17.71
N LYS A 167 15.33 33.44 -17.22
CA LYS A 167 16.73 33.11 -17.54
C LYS A 167 16.86 32.14 -18.72
N ASN A 168 15.76 31.78 -19.39
CA ASN A 168 15.72 30.82 -20.49
C ASN A 168 16.33 29.45 -20.15
N ILE A 169 16.18 29.00 -18.89
CA ILE A 169 16.63 27.65 -18.51
C ILE A 169 15.67 26.62 -19.11
N ASN A 170 16.20 25.73 -19.95
CA ASN A 170 15.41 24.66 -20.56
C ASN A 170 15.27 23.47 -19.60
N LYS A 171 14.08 23.30 -19.02
CA LYS A 171 13.73 22.14 -18.18
C LYS A 171 12.22 21.90 -18.16
N THR A 172 11.82 20.77 -17.60
CA THR A 172 10.40 20.48 -17.35
C THR A 172 9.93 21.26 -16.13
N TYR A 173 8.95 22.13 -16.32
CA TYR A 173 8.35 22.90 -15.24
C TYR A 173 7.08 22.24 -14.71
N PHE A 174 6.80 22.43 -13.42
CA PHE A 174 5.58 21.96 -12.79
C PHE A 174 4.39 22.86 -13.12
N PHE A 175 4.58 24.18 -13.11
CA PHE A 175 3.51 25.12 -13.46
C PHE A 175 3.50 25.42 -14.96
N ASP A 176 2.31 25.60 -15.53
CA ASP A 176 2.15 25.95 -16.94
C ASP A 176 2.22 27.49 -17.08
N GLU A 177 2.79 28.00 -18.18
CA GLU A 177 3.04 29.45 -18.37
C GLU A 177 1.76 30.31 -18.34
N ASN A 178 0.64 29.75 -18.80
CA ASN A 178 -0.60 30.49 -19.07
C ASN A 178 -1.67 30.37 -17.99
N ILE A 179 -1.40 29.67 -16.87
CA ILE A 179 -2.44 29.38 -15.89
C ILE A 179 -2.28 30.25 -14.65
N LYS A 180 -3.14 31.26 -14.53
CA LYS A 180 -3.30 32.06 -13.31
C LYS A 180 -3.58 31.14 -12.13
N THR A 181 -2.69 31.19 -11.13
CA THR A 181 -2.89 30.74 -9.74
C THR A 181 -3.88 29.58 -9.56
N ARG A 182 -3.46 28.37 -9.94
CA ARG A 182 -4.17 27.15 -9.55
C ARG A 182 -4.21 27.09 -8.02
N GLY A 183 -5.42 26.96 -7.47
CA GLY A 183 -5.60 26.74 -6.04
C GLY A 183 -4.86 25.47 -5.60
N ASN A 184 -4.44 25.41 -4.33
CA ASN A 184 -3.73 24.26 -3.75
C ASN A 184 -4.35 22.91 -4.12
N ARG A 185 -5.69 22.86 -4.20
CA ARG A 185 -6.44 21.68 -4.60
C ARG A 185 -6.01 21.17 -5.98
N SER A 186 -6.17 21.98 -7.03
CA SER A 186 -5.78 21.60 -8.40
C SER A 186 -4.30 21.26 -8.54
N THR A 187 -3.44 21.91 -7.74
CA THR A 187 -2.00 21.66 -7.73
C THR A 187 -1.68 20.28 -7.15
N ILE A 188 -2.33 19.91 -6.04
CA ILE A 188 -2.21 18.57 -5.47
C ILE A 188 -2.77 17.53 -6.44
N TYR A 189 -3.94 17.74 -7.05
CA TYR A 189 -4.47 16.79 -8.05
C TYR A 189 -3.52 16.56 -9.22
N LYS A 190 -2.91 17.63 -9.77
CA LYS A 190 -1.90 17.49 -10.84
C LYS A 190 -0.75 16.59 -10.39
N LEU A 191 -0.25 16.85 -9.18
CA LEU A 191 0.87 16.10 -8.60
C LEU A 191 0.52 14.62 -8.35
N ILE A 192 -0.69 14.34 -7.82
CA ILE A 192 -1.12 12.95 -7.59
C ILE A 192 -1.32 12.22 -8.90
N ASN A 193 -1.97 12.82 -9.90
CA ASN A 193 -2.17 12.18 -11.21
C ASN A 193 -0.83 11.83 -11.88
N GLU A 194 0.17 12.71 -11.75
CA GLU A 194 1.49 12.42 -12.28
C GLU A 194 2.19 11.28 -11.51
N ALA A 195 2.03 11.24 -10.19
CA ALA A 195 2.53 10.15 -9.36
C ALA A 195 1.85 8.81 -9.73
N GLU A 196 0.57 8.83 -10.06
CA GLU A 196 -0.17 7.66 -10.52
C GLU A 196 0.40 7.11 -11.83
N ASN A 197 0.62 7.98 -12.82
CA ASN A 197 1.21 7.59 -14.10
C ASN A 197 2.59 6.92 -13.89
N LEU A 198 3.43 7.47 -13.02
CA LEU A 198 4.72 6.86 -12.69
C LEU A 198 4.58 5.48 -12.03
N VAL A 199 3.58 5.30 -11.16
CA VAL A 199 3.33 4.02 -10.50
C VAL A 199 2.80 2.97 -11.48
N GLU A 200 1.96 3.38 -12.43
CA GLU A 200 1.37 2.56 -13.50
C GLU A 200 2.40 2.15 -14.56
N ASP A 201 3.21 3.09 -15.05
CA ASP A 201 4.34 2.80 -15.95
C ASP A 201 5.27 1.75 -15.31
N LEU A 202 5.48 1.82 -13.99
CA LEU A 202 6.28 0.85 -13.25
C LEU A 202 5.59 -0.51 -13.04
N LYS A 203 4.25 -0.62 -13.17
CA LYS A 203 3.54 -1.91 -13.20
C LYS A 203 3.73 -2.58 -14.56
N GLU A 204 3.56 -1.82 -15.65
CA GLU A 204 3.78 -2.31 -17.02
C GLU A 204 5.24 -2.73 -17.24
N PHE A 205 6.24 -1.96 -16.77
CA PHE A 205 7.65 -2.34 -16.86
C PHE A 205 8.00 -3.64 -16.10
N LYS A 206 7.26 -3.99 -15.03
CA LYS A 206 7.45 -5.25 -14.30
C LYS A 206 6.81 -6.44 -15.04
N GLU A 207 5.67 -6.24 -15.69
CA GLU A 207 5.05 -7.29 -16.51
C GLU A 207 5.84 -7.53 -17.81
N ILE A 208 6.34 -6.47 -18.45
CA ILE A 208 7.20 -6.54 -19.64
C ILE A 208 8.57 -7.18 -19.32
N LYS A 209 9.19 -6.89 -18.16
CA LYS A 209 10.41 -7.62 -17.74
C LYS A 209 10.15 -9.09 -17.42
N LYS A 210 8.93 -9.44 -17.02
CA LYS A 210 8.53 -10.82 -16.67
C LYS A 210 8.19 -11.64 -17.93
N SER A 211 7.68 -11.01 -19.00
CA SER A 211 7.53 -11.63 -20.32
C SER A 211 8.89 -11.76 -21.03
N LEU A 212 9.74 -10.73 -21.00
CA LEU A 212 11.08 -10.78 -21.63
C LEU A 212 12.04 -11.79 -20.96
N LYS A 213 11.88 -12.06 -19.66
CA LYS A 213 12.63 -13.15 -18.98
C LYS A 213 12.09 -14.55 -19.29
N LYS A 214 10.84 -14.69 -19.71
CA LYS A 214 10.28 -15.96 -20.18
C LYS A 214 10.75 -16.31 -21.59
N GLU A 215 10.99 -15.31 -22.44
CA GLU A 215 11.44 -15.52 -23.82
C GLU A 215 12.95 -15.81 -23.95
N LYS A 216 13.78 -15.40 -22.99
CA LYS A 216 15.23 -15.67 -23.00
C LYS A 216 15.66 -16.92 -22.20
N GLY A 217 14.72 -17.79 -21.84
CA GLY A 217 14.94 -18.92 -20.93
C GLY A 217 14.54 -20.30 -21.47
N TYR A 218 14.51 -20.48 -22.79
CA TYR A 218 14.43 -21.79 -23.45
C TYR A 218 15.30 -21.80 -24.71
N GLN A 219 16.59 -22.10 -24.52
CA GLN A 219 17.36 -23.04 -25.32
C GLN A 219 18.23 -23.84 -24.35
#